data_AF-A0A940BY49-F1
#
_entry.id   AF-A0A940BY49-F1
#
_cell.length_a   1.000
_cell.length_b   1.000
_cell.length_c   1.000
_cell.angle_alpha   90.00
_cell.angle_beta   90.00
_cell.angle_gamma   90.00
#
_symmetry.space_group_name_H-M   'P 1'
#
loop_
_entity.id
_entity.type
_entity.pdbx_description
1 polymer ?
#
loop_
_entity_poly.entity_id
_entity_poly.type
_entity_poly.pdbx_seq_one_letter_code
_entity_poly.pdbx_strand_id
1 'polypeptide(L)'
;SVGEPSYQHDPPWSYDTLEITASQQEILEAVKENTSGQIITVVTGGRPYILTWCDENTNAILEAYYPGQQGGIAIAETLFGLNNPTGKTPMQFPRDMDSVNDQSGDVSFDLEDPLYDYGWGLSYDD
;
A
#
# COMPACT_ATOMS: atom_id res chain seq x y z
N SER A 1 -0.36 6.31 8.93
CA SER A 1 0.05 5.55 7.74
C SER A 1 0.78 4.30 8.20
N VAL A 2 0.83 3.29 7.36
CA VAL A 2 1.67 2.09 7.50
C VAL A 2 2.70 2.05 6.36
N GLY A 3 3.68 1.16 6.44
CA GLY A 3 4.76 1.04 5.47
C GLY A 3 6.12 1.47 6.01
N GLU A 4 6.97 2.05 5.16
CA GLU A 4 8.37 2.27 5.46
C GLU A 4 8.65 3.59 6.20
N PRO A 5 9.64 3.61 7.11
CA PRO A 5 10.26 4.85 7.57
C PRO A 5 10.89 5.64 6.40
N SER A 6 11.07 6.95 6.58
CA SER A 6 11.66 7.82 5.54
C SER A 6 13.09 7.40 5.15
N TYR A 7 13.39 7.39 3.85
CA TYR A 7 14.73 7.15 3.26
C TYR A 7 15.30 5.75 3.52
N GLN A 8 14.48 4.71 3.41
CA GLN A 8 14.91 3.34 3.63
C GLN A 8 15.04 2.56 2.30
N HIS A 9 16.27 2.44 1.79
CA HIS A 9 16.57 1.49 0.70
C HIS A 9 16.72 0.05 1.22
N ASP A 10 17.08 -0.11 2.50
CA ASP A 10 17.23 -1.39 3.22
C ASP A 10 16.52 -1.31 4.59
N PRO A 11 15.27 -1.79 4.73
CA PRO A 11 14.63 -1.96 6.03
C PRO A 11 15.46 -2.88 6.95
N PRO A 12 15.39 -2.73 8.29
CA PRO A 12 16.13 -3.60 9.20
C PRO A 12 15.68 -5.07 9.15
N TRP A 13 14.52 -5.35 8.52
CA TRP A 13 14.03 -6.68 8.18
C TRP A 13 14.34 -7.09 6.73
N SER A 14 15.18 -6.33 6.02
CA SER A 14 15.59 -6.54 4.62
C SER A 14 14.40 -6.80 3.67
N TYR A 15 14.67 -7.41 2.52
CA TYR A 15 13.67 -7.97 1.60
C TYR A 15 13.17 -9.35 2.06
N ASP A 16 13.51 -9.79 3.29
CA ASP A 16 13.13 -11.12 3.79
C ASP A 16 11.60 -11.28 3.83
N THR A 17 10.87 -10.18 3.99
CA THR A 17 9.41 -10.11 3.81
C THR A 17 9.01 -8.77 3.21
N LEU A 18 8.06 -8.78 2.25
CA LEU A 18 7.36 -7.58 1.77
C LEU A 18 6.03 -7.35 2.53
N GLU A 19 5.94 -7.88 3.74
CA GLU A 19 4.79 -7.72 4.62
C GLU A 19 4.90 -6.44 5.46
N ILE A 20 3.76 -5.89 5.85
CA ILE A 20 3.71 -4.83 6.86
C ILE A 20 4.25 -5.41 8.18
N THR A 21 5.05 -4.66 8.93
CA THR A 21 5.66 -5.15 10.18
C THR A 21 4.60 -5.61 11.18
N ALA A 22 4.92 -6.62 12.01
CA ALA A 22 3.99 -7.15 13.01
C ALA A 22 3.38 -6.05 13.92
N SER A 23 4.18 -5.06 14.32
CA SER A 23 3.70 -3.93 15.12
C SER A 23 2.69 -3.03 14.39
N GLN A 24 2.83 -2.86 13.07
CA GLN A 24 1.88 -2.11 12.26
C GLN A 24 0.61 -2.93 12.04
N GLN A 25 0.75 -4.25 11.83
CA GLN A 25 -0.37 -5.18 11.75
C GLN A 25 -1.21 -5.18 13.03
N GLU A 26 -0.59 -5.26 14.22
CA GLU A 26 -1.28 -5.17 15.51
C GLU A 26 -2.07 -3.86 15.66
N ILE A 27 -1.51 -2.74 15.19
CA ILE A 27 -2.21 -1.45 15.21
C ILE A 27 -3.41 -1.47 14.27
N LEU A 28 -3.26 -2.01 13.06
CA LEU A 28 -4.34 -2.11 12.08
C LEU A 28 -5.49 -2.97 12.60
N GLU A 29 -5.17 -4.13 13.20
CA GLU A 29 -6.14 -5.03 13.83
C GLU A 29 -6.86 -4.34 14.98
N ALA A 30 -6.11 -3.68 15.88
CA ALA A 30 -6.71 -2.93 16.99
C ALA A 30 -7.64 -1.82 16.49
N VAL A 31 -7.26 -1.08 15.45
CA VAL A 31 -8.13 -0.07 14.84
C VAL A 31 -9.39 -0.70 14.24
N LYS A 32 -9.25 -1.82 13.52
CA LYS A 32 -10.36 -2.57 12.92
C LYS A 32 -11.35 -3.06 13.97
N GLU A 33 -10.87 -3.59 15.09
CA GLU A 33 -11.69 -4.09 16.19
C GLU A 33 -12.44 -2.97 16.93
N ASN A 34 -11.83 -1.79 17.05
CA ASN A 34 -12.35 -0.71 17.89
C ASN A 34 -13.06 0.40 17.11
N THR A 35 -13.11 0.32 15.77
CA THR A 35 -13.73 1.33 14.92
C THR A 35 -15.01 0.81 14.29
N SER A 36 -16.13 1.50 14.54
CA SER A 36 -17.41 1.23 13.86
C SER A 36 -17.61 2.02 12.57
N GLY A 37 -16.71 2.96 12.28
CA GLY A 37 -16.71 3.80 11.08
C GLY A 37 -15.90 3.22 9.92
N GLN A 38 -15.79 4.00 8.84
CA GLN A 38 -14.94 3.66 7.70
C GLN A 38 -13.45 3.80 8.08
N ILE A 39 -12.65 2.83 7.66
CA ILE A 39 -11.20 2.80 7.87
C ILE A 39 -10.53 2.96 6.50
N ILE A 40 -9.64 3.94 6.39
CA ILE A 40 -8.82 4.15 5.19
C ILE A 40 -7.36 3.91 5.57
N THR A 41 -6.72 2.96 4.89
CA THR A 41 -5.31 2.64 5.09
C THR A 41 -4.46 3.51 4.17
N VAL A 42 -3.67 4.42 4.74
CA VAL A 42 -2.68 5.18 3.97
C VAL A 42 -1.33 4.47 4.05
N VAL A 43 -0.82 4.05 2.91
CA VAL A 43 0.46 3.35 2.78
C VAL A 43 1.52 4.31 2.27
N THR A 44 2.69 4.30 2.91
CA THR A 44 3.85 5.10 2.52
C THR A 44 5.07 4.21 2.42
N GLY A 45 5.75 4.18 1.28
CA GLY A 45 6.94 3.36 1.07
C GLY A 45 7.52 3.49 -0.34
N GLY A 46 8.61 2.79 -0.62
CA GLY A 46 9.29 2.85 -1.91
C GLY A 46 8.89 1.76 -2.91
N ARG A 47 8.13 0.77 -2.48
CA ARG A 47 7.85 -0.45 -3.24
C ARG A 47 6.48 -1.06 -2.87
N PRO A 48 5.92 -1.94 -3.70
CA PRO A 48 4.70 -2.68 -3.38
C PRO A 48 4.93 -3.57 -2.16
N TYR A 49 4.09 -3.38 -1.15
CA TYR A 49 3.96 -4.30 -0.03
C TYR A 49 2.81 -5.27 -0.29
N ILE A 50 2.83 -6.39 0.42
CA ILE A 50 1.68 -7.30 0.50
C ILE A 50 0.61 -6.59 1.34
N LEU A 51 -0.48 -6.18 0.67
CA LEU A 51 -1.57 -5.40 1.29
C LEU A 51 -2.87 -6.20 1.44
N THR A 52 -2.84 -7.52 1.26
CA THR A 52 -4.03 -8.39 1.23
C THR A 52 -4.90 -8.24 2.47
N TRP A 53 -4.30 -8.21 3.66
CA TRP A 53 -5.07 -7.97 4.88
C TRP A 53 -5.77 -6.61 4.86
N CYS A 54 -5.08 -5.55 4.43
CA CYS A 54 -5.64 -4.20 4.36
C CYS A 54 -6.79 -4.12 3.36
N ASP A 55 -6.68 -4.80 2.21
CA ASP A 55 -7.71 -4.86 1.17
C ASP A 55 -8.97 -5.56 1.66
N GLU A 56 -8.81 -6.66 2.41
CA GLU A 56 -9.92 -7.42 2.97
C GLU A 56 -10.59 -6.74 4.18
N ASN A 57 -9.83 -5.98 4.98
CA ASN A 57 -10.29 -5.51 6.29
C ASN A 57 -10.58 -4.02 6.38
N THR A 58 -10.10 -3.21 5.43
CA THR A 58 -10.32 -1.75 5.41
C THR A 58 -11.20 -1.33 4.24
N ASN A 59 -11.77 -0.13 4.30
CA ASN A 59 -12.72 0.35 3.29
C ASN A 59 -12.04 0.92 2.05
N ALA A 60 -10.80 1.39 2.18
CA ALA A 60 -10.01 1.89 1.08
C ALA A 60 -8.52 1.87 1.44
N ILE A 61 -7.69 1.75 0.41
CA ILE A 61 -6.24 1.90 0.50
C ILE A 61 -5.83 3.11 -0.35
N LEU A 62 -5.02 3.98 0.24
CA LEU A 62 -4.35 5.08 -0.46
C LEU A 62 -2.85 4.82 -0.43
N GLU A 63 -2.32 4.33 -1.55
CA GLU A 63 -0.88 4.21 -1.76
C GLU A 63 -0.29 5.59 -2.10
N ALA A 64 0.54 6.12 -1.20
CA ALA A 64 1.15 7.45 -1.33
C ALA A 64 2.65 7.40 -1.64
N TYR A 65 3.26 6.22 -1.71
CA TYR A 65 4.70 6.03 -1.89
C TYR A 65 5.53 6.89 -0.91
N TYR A 66 6.62 7.50 -1.39
CA TYR A 66 7.33 8.58 -0.69
C TYR A 66 6.87 9.93 -1.23
N PRO A 67 5.86 10.58 -0.63
CA PRO A 67 5.13 11.68 -1.26
C PRO A 67 5.82 13.05 -1.13
N GLY A 68 7.05 13.08 -0.63
CA GLY A 68 7.83 14.31 -0.45
C GLY A 68 7.22 15.30 0.56
N GLN A 69 7.70 16.55 0.51
CA GLN A 69 7.36 17.57 1.51
C GLN A 69 5.89 18.03 1.47
N GLN A 70 5.27 18.03 0.29
CA GLN A 70 3.86 18.39 0.12
C GLN A 70 2.93 17.18 0.25
N GLY A 71 3.47 16.00 0.54
CA GLY A 71 2.73 14.75 0.57
C GLY A 71 1.60 14.71 1.59
N GLY A 72 1.83 15.28 2.78
CA GLY A 72 0.78 15.35 3.81
C GLY A 72 -0.43 16.18 3.37
N ILE A 73 -0.19 17.27 2.64
CA ILE A 73 -1.26 18.11 2.09
C ILE A 73 -2.00 17.35 0.99
N ALA A 74 -1.28 16.74 0.05
CA ALA A 74 -1.88 15.97 -1.03
C ALA A 74 -2.73 14.79 -0.53
N ILE A 75 -2.26 14.06 0.49
CA ILE A 75 -3.01 12.98 1.14
C ILE A 75 -4.29 13.53 1.77
N ALA A 76 -4.20 14.62 2.55
CA ALA A 76 -5.36 15.20 3.21
C ALA A 76 -6.39 15.71 2.19
N GLU A 77 -5.97 16.48 1.20
CA GLU A 77 -6.86 16.97 0.14
C GLU A 77 -7.56 15.82 -0.60
N THR A 78 -6.84 14.72 -0.84
CA THR A 78 -7.43 13.51 -1.43
C THR A 78 -8.49 12.92 -0.52
N LEU A 79 -8.16 12.61 0.74
CA LEU A 79 -9.11 12.02 1.70
C LEU A 79 -10.36 12.88 1.96
N PHE A 80 -10.26 14.20 1.81
CA PHE A 80 -11.38 15.14 1.95
C PHE A 80 -12.09 15.47 0.63
N GLY A 81 -11.73 14.82 -0.48
CA GLY A 81 -12.36 15.02 -1.79
C GLY A 81 -12.03 16.35 -2.47
N LEU A 82 -11.01 17.07 -1.98
CA LEU A 82 -10.52 18.32 -2.58
C LEU A 82 -9.55 18.05 -3.75
N ASN A 83 -8.96 16.86 -3.79
CA ASN A 83 -8.12 16.38 -4.89
C ASN A 83 -8.66 15.02 -5.38
N ASN A 84 -9.05 14.92 -6.65
CA ASN A 84 -9.46 13.64 -7.25
C ASN A 84 -8.21 12.79 -7.54
N PRO A 85 -8.05 11.59 -6.95
CA PRO A 85 -6.89 10.75 -7.23
C PRO A 85 -6.91 10.25 -8.67
N THR A 86 -5.78 10.39 -9.36
CA THR A 86 -5.58 9.88 -10.74
C THR A 86 -4.35 8.98 -10.87
N GLY A 87 -3.72 8.63 -9.74
CA GLY A 87 -2.53 7.77 -9.72
C GLY A 87 -2.86 6.37 -10.19
N LYS A 88 -1.93 5.74 -10.91
CA LYS A 88 -2.00 4.34 -11.34
C LYS A 88 -0.75 3.60 -10.91
N THR A 89 -0.88 2.34 -10.51
CA THR A 89 0.22 1.51 -10.05
C THR A 89 1.27 1.35 -11.17
N PRO A 90 2.56 1.65 -10.91
CA PRO A 90 3.62 1.53 -11.91
C PRO A 90 4.14 0.08 -12.07
N MET A 91 3.70 -0.83 -11.20
CA MET A 91 4.05 -2.26 -11.16
C MET A 91 2.94 -3.03 -10.47
N GLN A 92 2.95 -4.35 -10.60
CA GLN A 92 2.00 -5.22 -9.90
C GLN A 92 2.27 -5.27 -8.40
N PHE A 93 1.21 -5.43 -7.60
CA PHE A 93 1.30 -5.63 -6.16
C PHE A 93 1.19 -7.13 -5.82
N PRO A 94 2.12 -7.70 -5.04
CA PRO A 94 2.05 -9.11 -4.66
C PRO A 94 0.88 -9.36 -3.71
N ARG A 95 0.21 -10.51 -3.90
CA ARG A 95 -0.85 -10.98 -2.99
C ARG A 95 -0.27 -11.62 -1.72
N ASP A 96 0.88 -12.24 -1.83
CA ASP A 96 1.54 -12.98 -0.76
C ASP A 96 3.03 -13.15 -1.06
N MET A 97 3.77 -13.75 -0.12
CA MET A 97 5.19 -14.03 -0.31
C MET A 97 5.46 -15.10 -1.36
N ASP A 98 4.51 -15.99 -1.65
CA ASP A 98 4.65 -16.96 -2.75
C ASP A 98 4.73 -16.23 -4.09
N SER A 99 3.86 -15.25 -4.32
CA SER A 99 3.92 -14.34 -5.47
C SER A 99 5.27 -13.62 -5.59
N VAL A 100 5.83 -13.19 -4.46
CA VAL A 100 7.15 -12.52 -4.43
C VAL A 100 8.27 -13.49 -4.76
N ASN A 101 8.21 -14.72 -4.25
CA ASN A 101 9.24 -15.74 -4.46
C ASN A 101 9.22 -16.30 -5.89
N ASP A 102 8.05 -16.33 -6.53
CA ASP A 102 7.85 -16.83 -7.89
C ASP A 102 8.16 -15.77 -8.97
N GLN A 103 8.32 -14.50 -8.58
CA GLN A 103 8.70 -13.43 -9.48
C GLN A 103 10.09 -13.67 -10.08
N SER A 104 10.16 -13.61 -11.42
CA SER A 104 11.41 -13.62 -12.15
C SER A 104 12.15 -12.30 -11.95
N GLY A 105 13.48 -12.38 -11.73
CA GLY A 105 14.30 -11.18 -11.61
C GLY A 105 14.14 -10.25 -12.83
N ASP A 106 13.98 -8.95 -12.56
CA ASP A 106 13.88 -7.84 -13.53
C ASP A 106 12.59 -7.78 -14.39
N VAL A 107 11.50 -8.46 -14.00
CA VAL A 107 10.18 -8.30 -14.66
C VAL A 107 9.17 -7.73 -13.68
N SER A 108 8.62 -6.55 -13.96
CA SER A 108 7.67 -5.86 -13.04
C SER A 108 6.19 -6.27 -13.23
N PHE A 109 5.91 -7.22 -14.12
CA PHE A 109 4.57 -7.55 -14.63
C PHE A 109 4.32 -9.06 -14.83
N ASP A 110 4.98 -9.89 -14.03
CA ASP A 110 4.98 -11.35 -14.16
C ASP A 110 4.29 -12.10 -13.03
N LEU A 111 3.63 -11.39 -12.11
CA LEU A 111 2.82 -12.03 -11.08
C LEU A 111 1.60 -12.70 -11.72
N GLU A 112 1.38 -13.97 -11.40
CA GLU A 112 0.25 -14.76 -11.94
C GLU A 112 -1.10 -14.30 -11.38
N ASP A 113 -1.14 -13.98 -10.07
CA ASP A 113 -2.33 -13.48 -9.37
C ASP A 113 -1.99 -12.24 -8.50
N PRO A 114 -1.75 -11.08 -9.13
CA PRO A 114 -1.45 -9.86 -8.38
C PRO A 114 -2.66 -9.39 -7.57
N LEU A 115 -2.41 -8.81 -6.39
CA LEU A 115 -3.46 -8.12 -5.62
C LEU A 115 -4.00 -6.93 -6.40
N TYR A 116 -3.09 -6.12 -6.96
CA TYR A 116 -3.39 -5.04 -7.88
C TYR A 116 -2.50 -5.16 -9.12
N ASP A 117 -3.10 -5.18 -10.30
CA ASP A 117 -2.37 -5.26 -11.55
C ASP A 117 -1.67 -3.95 -11.90
N TYR A 118 -0.79 -3.96 -12.90
CA TYR A 118 -0.20 -2.75 -13.47
C TYR A 118 -1.28 -1.80 -14.01
N GLY A 119 -1.11 -0.51 -13.75
CA GLY A 119 -2.05 0.50 -14.22
C GLY A 119 -3.37 0.52 -13.43
N TRP A 120 -3.47 -0.22 -12.31
CA TRP A 120 -4.63 -0.18 -11.43
C TRP A 120 -4.67 1.14 -10.65
N GLY A 121 -5.87 1.62 -10.36
CA GLY A 121 -6.10 2.80 -9.55
C GLY A 121 -7.49 3.38 -9.80
N LEU A 122 -8.10 3.96 -8.79
CA LEU A 122 -9.45 4.50 -8.83
C LEU A 122 -9.42 6.03 -8.91
N SER A 123 -10.56 6.60 -9.32
CA SER A 123 -10.85 8.03 -9.20
C SER A 123 -12.20 8.24 -8.51
N TYR A 124 -12.52 9.47 -8.10
CA TYR A 124 -13.82 9.79 -7.51
C TYR A 124 -14.94 10.01 -8.54
N ASP A 125 -14.59 10.14 -9.83
CA ASP A 125 -15.53 10.49 -10.90
C ASP A 125 -15.96 9.27 -11.75
N ASP A 126 -15.41 8.09 -11.47
CA ASP A 126 -15.70 6.81 -12.16
C ASP A 126 -16.86 6.02 -11.52
#